data_AF-A0A1E7YSG0-F1
#
_entry.id   AF-A0A1E7YSG0-F1
#
_cell.length_a   1.000
_cell.length_b   1.000
_cell.length_c   1.000
_cell.angle_alpha   90.00
_cell.angle_beta   90.00
_cell.angle_gamma   90.00
#
_symmetry.space_group_name_H-M   'P 1'
#
loop_
_entity.id
_entity.type
_entity.pdbx_description
1 polymer ?
#
loop_
_entity_poly.entity_id
_entity_poly.type
_entity_poly.pdbx_seq_one_letter_code
_entity_poly.pdbx_strand_id
1 'polypeptide(L)'
;MNPVVHNLTRPHRSAEPRPSALQRSIAAAQAALLQHQAADGHWCFEFEADCTIPAEYILMMHYMDERDAALEAKMAVYLRRKQENHGGWSLYHGGHFDMSASVKAYFALKLAGDDPEAAHMRRARSAILAHGGAERANVFTRITLALFGQVPWRAVPFIPVEILLFPRWFPMHIYKVASWSRTVMVPLFILCSLKPQAKNPLGVHIRELFTRPPEDIDDYFAHALQGWVSRIFLWFDRLGRALESWIPQALRRRAIARAEAWFIERLNGEDGLNGIFPAMVNAHEALALLGYAAEHPYRQQTRAALTKLVVERAGEAYCQPCVSPVWDTCLALHALLEADGDVSEAARRSMQWLLDRQITDAPGDWRERRPHLAGGGWAFQYANPYYPDLDDTAAVAWAL
;
A
#
# COMPACT_ATOMS: atom_id res chain seq x y z
N MET A 1 74.93 50.66 25.35
CA MET A 1 75.40 49.29 25.04
C MET A 1 74.87 48.33 26.10
N ASN A 2 73.75 47.67 25.79
CA ASN A 2 73.38 46.29 26.16
C ASN A 2 71.97 46.05 25.59
N PRO A 3 71.71 44.96 24.85
CA PRO A 3 70.52 44.84 24.02
C PRO A 3 69.29 44.41 24.84
N VAL A 4 68.16 45.05 24.55
CA VAL A 4 66.83 44.59 24.95
C VAL A 4 66.49 43.37 24.11
N VAL A 5 66.51 42.17 24.71
CA VAL A 5 66.02 40.95 24.08
C VAL A 5 64.50 40.93 24.20
N HIS A 6 63.80 41.31 23.13
CA HIS A 6 62.37 41.06 22.99
C HIS A 6 62.14 39.55 22.87
N ASN A 7 61.72 38.90 23.96
CA ASN A 7 61.13 37.57 23.90
C ASN A 7 59.75 37.69 23.23
N LEU A 8 59.71 37.47 21.91
CA LEU A 8 58.49 37.20 21.17
C LEU A 8 58.03 35.77 21.47
N THR A 9 57.30 35.58 22.56
CA THR A 9 56.48 34.38 22.75
C THR A 9 55.39 34.38 21.68
N ARG A 10 55.62 33.66 20.59
CA ARG A 10 54.56 33.29 19.63
C ARG A 10 53.50 32.51 20.40
N PRO A 11 52.20 32.85 20.29
CA PRO A 11 51.16 31.99 20.84
C PRO A 11 51.26 30.64 20.13
N HIS A 12 51.46 29.58 20.91
CA HIS A 12 51.25 28.22 20.44
C HIS A 12 49.80 28.16 19.95
N ARG A 13 49.59 28.23 18.63
CA ARG A 13 48.35 27.73 18.02
C ARG A 13 48.29 26.25 18.36
N SER A 14 47.56 25.90 19.41
CA SER A 14 47.11 24.54 19.62
C SER A 14 46.35 24.14 18.36
N ALA A 15 46.95 23.28 17.55
CA ALA A 15 46.26 22.71 16.40
C ALA A 15 45.04 21.97 16.96
N GLU A 16 43.84 22.37 16.54
CA GLU A 16 42.62 21.65 16.90
C GLU A 16 42.79 20.17 16.56
N PRO A 17 42.43 19.25 17.46
CA PRO A 17 42.55 17.83 17.21
C PRO A 17 41.75 17.50 15.94
N ARG A 18 42.41 16.87 14.96
CA ARG A 18 41.75 16.46 13.72
C ARG A 18 40.54 15.60 14.08
N PRO A 19 39.37 15.85 13.46
CA PRO A 19 38.17 15.07 13.76
C PRO A 19 38.45 13.58 13.52
N SER A 20 37.95 12.74 14.42
CA SER A 20 38.10 11.28 14.34
C SER A 20 37.49 10.73 13.05
N ALA A 21 37.84 9.48 12.70
CA ALA A 21 37.21 8.82 11.54
C ALA A 21 35.67 8.77 11.68
N LEU A 22 35.19 8.51 12.90
CA LEU A 22 33.77 8.53 13.23
C LEU A 22 33.14 9.91 12.98
N GLN A 23 33.75 10.99 13.46
CA GLN A 23 33.23 12.35 13.27
C GLN A 23 33.15 12.73 11.78
N ARG A 24 34.13 12.32 10.97
CA ARG A 24 34.08 12.54 9.52
C ARG A 24 32.95 11.74 8.85
N SER A 25 32.71 10.51 9.29
CA SER A 25 31.60 9.69 8.79
C SER A 25 30.23 10.28 9.15
N ILE A 26 30.06 10.78 10.37
CA ILE A 26 28.83 11.46 10.81
C ILE A 26 28.60 12.72 9.97
N ALA A 27 29.62 13.59 9.84
CA ALA A 27 29.50 14.81 9.03
C ALA A 27 29.18 14.53 7.56
N ALA A 28 29.75 13.47 6.98
CA ALA A 28 29.44 13.04 5.62
C ALA A 28 28.00 12.52 5.47
N ALA A 29 27.53 11.71 6.43
CA ALA A 29 26.16 11.21 6.45
C ALA A 29 25.14 12.35 6.60
N GLN A 30 25.42 13.30 7.49
CA GLN A 30 24.60 14.49 7.67
C GLN A 30 24.53 15.34 6.40
N ALA A 31 25.68 15.62 5.77
CA ALA A 31 25.73 16.38 4.53
C ALA A 31 24.94 15.68 3.40
N ALA A 32 24.99 14.34 3.33
CA ALA A 32 24.19 13.57 2.38
C ALA A 32 22.69 13.65 2.70
N LEU A 33 22.31 13.51 3.98
CA LEU A 33 20.91 13.62 4.40
C LEU A 33 20.33 15.00 4.06
N LEU A 34 21.06 16.08 4.33
CA LEU A 34 20.65 17.44 4.04
C LEU A 34 20.47 17.73 2.54
N GLN A 35 21.18 17.02 1.66
CA GLN A 35 20.98 17.15 0.20
C GLN A 35 19.62 16.63 -0.26
N HIS A 36 18.98 15.77 0.54
CA HIS A 36 17.65 15.22 0.25
C HIS A 36 16.51 15.99 0.92
N GLN A 37 16.81 17.03 1.71
CA GLN A 37 15.77 17.83 2.32
C GLN A 37 15.03 18.65 1.24
N ALA A 38 13.71 18.55 1.23
CA ALA A 38 12.87 19.39 0.40
C ALA A 38 12.92 20.87 0.87
N ALA A 39 12.54 21.78 -0.02
CA ALA A 39 12.61 23.23 0.24
C ALA A 39 11.71 23.69 1.41
N ASP A 40 10.61 22.98 1.65
CA ASP A 40 9.68 23.20 2.77
C ASP A 40 10.13 22.49 4.08
N GLY A 41 11.26 21.79 4.06
CA GLY A 41 11.90 21.24 5.26
C GLY A 41 11.69 19.74 5.51
N HIS A 42 10.94 19.04 4.66
CA HIS A 42 10.65 17.61 4.86
C HIS A 42 11.61 16.70 4.10
N TRP A 43 11.59 15.41 4.46
CA TRP A 43 12.13 14.33 3.67
C TRP A 43 10.99 13.40 3.26
N CYS A 44 11.09 12.85 2.06
CA CYS A 44 10.28 11.73 1.63
C CYS A 44 11.16 10.87 0.74
N PHE A 45 11.45 9.66 1.18
CA PHE A 45 12.17 8.69 0.39
C PHE A 45 11.20 7.76 -0.34
N GLU A 46 11.72 7.08 -1.35
CA GLU A 46 10.98 6.08 -2.09
C GLU A 46 10.62 4.88 -1.19
N PHE A 47 9.33 4.58 -1.07
CA PHE A 47 8.79 3.50 -0.26
C PHE A 47 8.52 2.27 -1.13
N GLU A 48 9.57 1.48 -1.40
CA GLU A 48 9.47 0.23 -2.16
C GLU A 48 9.08 -0.94 -1.24
N ALA A 49 8.06 -1.73 -1.63
CA ALA A 49 7.65 -2.95 -0.91
C ALA A 49 8.01 -4.21 -1.72
N ASP A 50 7.05 -4.75 -2.47
CA ASP A 50 7.21 -5.92 -3.31
C ASP A 50 6.58 -5.70 -4.70
N CYS A 51 6.65 -6.72 -5.56
CA CYS A 51 6.11 -6.64 -6.92
C CYS A 51 4.58 -6.76 -7.01
N THR A 52 3.87 -7.01 -5.91
CA THR A 52 2.40 -7.13 -5.92
C THR A 52 1.74 -5.80 -6.22
N ILE A 53 2.24 -4.68 -5.67
CA ILE A 53 1.65 -3.35 -5.88
C ILE A 53 1.80 -2.88 -7.34
N PRO A 54 3.00 -2.92 -7.96
CA PRO A 54 3.14 -2.57 -9.38
C PRO A 54 2.36 -3.53 -10.30
N ALA A 55 2.28 -4.82 -9.96
CA ALA A 55 1.46 -5.77 -10.71
C ALA A 55 -0.05 -5.48 -10.60
N GLU A 56 -0.53 -5.17 -9.40
CA GLU A 56 -1.91 -4.77 -9.16
C GLU A 56 -2.25 -3.45 -9.85
N TYR A 57 -1.31 -2.52 -9.99
CA TYR A 57 -1.53 -1.30 -10.78
C TYR A 57 -1.85 -1.66 -12.23
N ILE A 58 -1.05 -2.51 -12.89
CA ILE A 58 -1.34 -2.97 -14.25
C ILE A 58 -2.69 -3.70 -14.31
N LEU A 59 -2.96 -4.60 -13.35
CA LEU A 59 -4.23 -5.32 -13.27
C LEU A 59 -5.43 -4.37 -13.16
N MET A 60 -5.37 -3.36 -12.29
CA MET A 60 -6.41 -2.35 -12.14
C MET A 60 -6.64 -1.59 -13.45
N MET A 61 -5.58 -1.17 -14.14
CA MET A 61 -5.70 -0.42 -15.41
C MET A 61 -6.41 -1.24 -16.49
N HIS A 62 -6.16 -2.56 -16.53
CA HIS A 62 -6.86 -3.48 -17.43
C HIS A 62 -8.28 -3.85 -16.96
N TYR A 63 -8.53 -3.90 -15.65
CA TYR A 63 -9.86 -4.09 -15.08
C TYR A 63 -10.78 -2.94 -15.48
N MET A 64 -10.26 -1.70 -15.41
CA MET A 64 -10.98 -0.46 -15.69
C MET A 64 -11.00 -0.04 -17.17
N ASP A 65 -10.18 -0.65 -18.03
CA ASP A 65 -9.91 -0.20 -19.41
C ASP A 65 -9.47 1.26 -19.46
N GLU A 66 -8.51 1.60 -18.59
CA GLU A 66 -7.98 2.95 -18.41
C GLU A 66 -6.47 3.02 -18.69
N ARG A 67 -6.00 2.07 -19.50
CA ARG A 67 -4.61 1.69 -19.73
C ARG A 67 -3.72 2.84 -20.18
N ASP A 68 -2.48 2.79 -19.69
CA ASP A 68 -1.37 3.61 -20.17
C ASP A 68 -0.25 2.68 -20.63
N ALA A 69 -0.20 2.41 -21.93
CA ALA A 69 0.73 1.43 -22.49
C ALA A 69 2.21 1.82 -22.26
N ALA A 70 2.54 3.10 -22.19
CA ALA A 70 3.91 3.56 -21.98
C ALA A 70 4.34 3.30 -20.52
N LEU A 71 3.46 3.63 -19.57
CA LEU A 71 3.69 3.36 -18.15
C LEU A 71 3.70 1.86 -17.85
N GLU A 72 2.76 1.10 -18.43
CA GLU A 72 2.69 -0.37 -18.34
C GLU A 72 4.00 -1.01 -18.81
N ALA A 73 4.56 -0.57 -19.95
CA ALA A 73 5.82 -1.08 -20.46
C ALA A 73 6.99 -0.84 -19.47
N LYS A 74 7.03 0.34 -18.85
CA LYS A 74 8.05 0.67 -17.83
C LYS A 74 7.87 -0.14 -16.55
N MET A 75 6.63 -0.37 -16.09
CA MET A 75 6.35 -1.25 -14.95
C MET A 75 6.69 -2.71 -15.25
N ALA A 76 6.47 -3.18 -16.47
CA ALA A 76 6.87 -4.51 -16.89
C ALA A 76 8.40 -4.71 -16.86
N VAL A 77 9.19 -3.67 -17.19
CA VAL A 77 10.66 -3.70 -17.02
C VAL A 77 11.04 -3.91 -15.55
N TYR A 78 10.40 -3.17 -14.64
CA TYR A 78 10.61 -3.34 -13.20
C TYR A 78 10.27 -4.76 -12.73
N LEU A 79 9.10 -5.28 -13.11
CA LEU A 79 8.66 -6.62 -12.74
C LEU A 79 9.61 -7.72 -13.25
N ARG A 80 10.09 -7.62 -14.49
CA ARG A 80 11.09 -8.55 -15.05
C ARG A 80 12.40 -8.51 -14.28
N ARG A 81 12.90 -7.31 -13.96
CA ARG A 81 14.17 -7.13 -13.21
C ARG A 81 14.10 -7.76 -11.81
N LYS A 82 12.93 -7.73 -11.18
CA LYS A 82 12.71 -8.25 -9.82
C LYS A 82 12.40 -9.75 -9.77
N GLN A 83 12.30 -10.44 -10.90
CA GLN A 83 12.13 -11.89 -10.90
C GLN A 83 13.36 -12.57 -10.29
N GLU A 84 13.15 -13.43 -9.30
CA GLU A 84 14.24 -14.04 -8.55
C GLU A 84 14.72 -15.38 -9.15
N ASN A 85 15.80 -15.93 -8.59
CA ASN A 85 16.43 -17.17 -9.08
C ASN A 85 15.49 -18.38 -9.02
N HIS A 86 14.61 -18.44 -8.01
CA HIS A 86 13.57 -19.48 -7.88
C HIS A 86 12.49 -19.41 -8.97
N GLY A 87 12.52 -18.40 -9.83
CA GLY A 87 11.65 -18.25 -11.01
C GLY A 87 10.39 -17.45 -10.75
N GLY A 88 10.03 -17.19 -9.49
CA GLY A 88 8.90 -16.33 -9.13
C GLY A 88 9.34 -14.98 -8.55
N TRP A 89 8.47 -14.44 -7.70
CA TRP A 89 8.66 -13.21 -6.93
C TRP A 89 8.44 -13.49 -5.45
N SER A 90 9.08 -12.69 -4.61
CA SER A 90 9.01 -12.77 -3.15
C SER A 90 8.34 -11.52 -2.58
N LEU A 91 7.95 -11.56 -1.30
CA LEU A 91 7.36 -10.41 -0.60
C LEU A 91 8.40 -9.41 -0.05
N TYR A 92 9.69 -9.73 -0.16
CA TYR A 92 10.80 -8.87 0.22
C TYR A 92 12.06 -9.32 -0.51
N HIS A 93 13.07 -8.44 -0.59
CA HIS A 93 14.31 -8.70 -1.30
C HIS A 93 15.05 -9.93 -0.74
N GLY A 94 15.33 -10.91 -1.61
CA GLY A 94 16.02 -12.15 -1.23
C GLY A 94 15.14 -13.10 -0.42
N GLY A 95 13.82 -12.93 -0.48
CA GLY A 95 12.85 -13.78 0.18
C GLY A 95 12.63 -15.12 -0.52
N HIS A 96 11.74 -15.91 0.05
CA HIS A 96 11.28 -17.15 -0.57
C HIS A 96 10.20 -16.88 -1.62
N PHE A 97 10.02 -17.84 -2.53
CA PHE A 97 8.91 -17.84 -3.49
C PHE A 97 7.58 -17.59 -2.78
N ASP A 98 6.86 -16.56 -3.23
CA ASP A 98 5.48 -16.31 -2.83
C ASP A 98 4.53 -16.58 -4.01
N MET A 99 3.53 -17.44 -3.76
CA MET A 99 2.54 -17.82 -4.76
C MET A 99 1.73 -16.63 -5.26
N SER A 100 1.32 -15.74 -4.37
CA SER A 100 0.41 -14.63 -4.70
C SER A 100 1.13 -13.54 -5.46
N ALA A 101 2.33 -13.17 -5.04
CA ALA A 101 3.20 -12.25 -5.76
C ALA A 101 3.54 -12.78 -7.15
N SER A 102 3.88 -14.06 -7.25
CA SER A 102 4.25 -14.66 -8.53
C SER A 102 3.10 -14.73 -9.53
N VAL A 103 1.89 -15.10 -9.08
CA VAL A 103 0.70 -15.11 -9.94
C VAL A 103 0.34 -13.70 -10.40
N LYS A 104 0.34 -12.71 -9.51
CA LYS A 104 0.07 -11.30 -9.87
C LYS A 104 1.09 -10.76 -10.86
N ALA A 105 2.38 -10.95 -10.59
CA ALA A 105 3.45 -10.48 -11.47
C ALA A 105 3.40 -11.15 -12.85
N TYR A 106 3.19 -12.48 -12.91
CA TYR A 106 3.01 -13.17 -14.19
C TYR A 106 1.80 -12.62 -14.96
N PHE A 107 0.66 -12.45 -14.29
CA PHE A 107 -0.55 -11.97 -14.95
C PHE A 107 -0.37 -10.53 -15.47
N ALA A 108 0.23 -9.66 -14.66
CA ALA A 108 0.56 -8.29 -15.07
C ALA A 108 1.52 -8.24 -16.27
N LEU A 109 2.57 -9.06 -16.28
CA LEU A 109 3.49 -9.16 -17.43
C LEU A 109 2.77 -9.65 -18.68
N LYS A 110 1.90 -10.65 -18.56
CA LYS A 110 1.11 -11.14 -19.69
C LYS A 110 0.14 -10.08 -20.22
N LEU A 111 -0.48 -9.30 -19.33
CA LEU A 111 -1.34 -8.16 -19.69
C LEU A 111 -0.55 -7.05 -20.40
N ALA A 112 0.70 -6.81 -19.98
CA ALA A 112 1.63 -5.87 -20.61
C ALA A 112 2.18 -6.37 -21.96
N GLY A 113 1.85 -7.59 -22.39
CA GLY A 113 2.18 -8.14 -23.70
C GLY A 113 3.33 -9.14 -23.73
N ASP A 114 3.83 -9.59 -22.57
CA ASP A 114 4.90 -10.59 -22.53
C ASP A 114 4.39 -11.97 -23.01
N ASP A 115 5.13 -12.57 -23.95
CA ASP A 115 4.84 -13.90 -24.49
C ASP A 115 4.96 -14.98 -23.40
N PRO A 116 3.91 -15.80 -23.15
CA PRO A 116 3.98 -16.93 -22.22
C PRO A 116 5.15 -17.90 -22.44
N GLU A 117 5.68 -17.97 -23.67
CA GLU A 117 6.81 -18.82 -24.03
C GLU A 117 8.18 -18.12 -23.90
N ALA A 118 8.21 -16.82 -23.56
CA ALA A 118 9.44 -16.13 -23.20
C ALA A 118 10.11 -16.78 -21.98
N ALA A 119 11.44 -16.69 -21.90
CA ALA A 119 12.23 -17.41 -20.91
C ALA A 119 11.81 -17.10 -19.45
N HIS A 120 11.57 -15.83 -19.12
CA HIS A 120 11.12 -15.41 -17.79
C HIS A 120 9.70 -15.89 -17.48
N MET A 121 8.79 -15.85 -18.46
CA MET A 121 7.41 -16.34 -18.30
C MET A 121 7.38 -17.85 -18.07
N ARG A 122 8.15 -18.62 -18.86
CA ARG A 122 8.26 -20.07 -18.65
C ARG A 122 8.81 -20.43 -17.26
N ARG A 123 9.84 -19.71 -16.79
CA ARG A 123 10.39 -19.89 -15.43
C ARG A 123 9.34 -19.64 -14.36
N ALA A 124 8.60 -18.54 -14.47
CA ALA A 124 7.52 -18.20 -13.54
C ALA A 124 6.40 -19.23 -13.55
N ARG A 125 5.89 -19.61 -14.72
CA ARG A 125 4.87 -20.67 -14.87
C ARG A 125 5.33 -21.98 -14.24
N SER A 126 6.57 -22.39 -14.50
CA SER A 126 7.13 -23.63 -13.96
C SER A 126 7.24 -23.58 -12.43
N ALA A 127 7.72 -22.46 -11.87
CA ALA A 127 7.80 -22.26 -10.43
C ALA A 127 6.41 -22.27 -9.77
N ILE A 128 5.43 -21.56 -10.35
CA ILE A 128 4.05 -21.53 -9.87
C ILE A 128 3.44 -22.93 -9.84
N LEU A 129 3.56 -23.70 -10.92
CA LEU A 129 3.03 -25.05 -10.99
C LEU A 129 3.74 -26.00 -10.01
N ALA A 130 5.06 -25.88 -9.86
CA ALA A 130 5.82 -26.67 -8.90
C ALA A 130 5.39 -26.44 -7.43
N HIS A 131 4.88 -25.24 -7.11
CA HIS A 131 4.37 -24.91 -5.78
C HIS A 131 2.86 -25.20 -5.61
N GLY A 132 2.23 -25.86 -6.58
CA GLY A 132 0.83 -26.29 -6.54
C GLY A 132 -0.16 -25.36 -7.25
N GLY A 133 0.34 -24.47 -8.11
CA GLY A 133 -0.49 -23.65 -9.00
C GLY A 133 -1.20 -22.46 -8.35
N ALA A 134 -1.79 -21.62 -9.20
CA ALA A 134 -2.51 -20.41 -8.81
C ALA A 134 -3.73 -20.67 -7.89
N GLU A 135 -4.23 -21.92 -7.85
CA GLU A 135 -5.27 -22.35 -6.91
C GLU A 135 -4.86 -22.19 -5.43
N ARG A 136 -3.55 -22.15 -5.13
CA ARG A 136 -3.02 -21.92 -3.78
C ARG A 136 -2.80 -20.45 -3.43
N ALA A 137 -3.18 -19.53 -4.30
CA ALA A 137 -3.02 -18.09 -4.02
C ALA A 137 -3.88 -17.64 -2.83
N ASN A 138 -3.44 -16.57 -2.18
CA ASN A 138 -4.17 -16.00 -1.05
C ASN A 138 -5.52 -15.39 -1.48
N VAL A 139 -6.30 -14.94 -0.51
CA VAL A 139 -7.66 -14.47 -0.76
C VAL A 139 -7.72 -13.24 -1.66
N PHE A 140 -6.79 -12.30 -1.52
CA PHE A 140 -6.76 -11.07 -2.32
C PHE A 140 -6.46 -11.37 -3.78
N THR A 141 -5.47 -12.24 -4.05
CA THR A 141 -5.20 -12.70 -5.42
C THR A 141 -6.40 -13.42 -5.99
N ARG A 142 -7.08 -14.29 -5.22
CA ARG A 142 -8.29 -14.98 -5.70
C ARG A 142 -9.45 -14.03 -5.99
N ILE A 143 -9.59 -12.94 -5.25
CA ILE A 143 -10.56 -11.88 -5.56
C ILE A 143 -10.23 -11.24 -6.90
N THR A 144 -8.98 -10.82 -7.11
CA THR A 144 -8.55 -10.26 -8.40
C THR A 144 -8.80 -11.25 -9.55
N LEU A 145 -8.45 -12.53 -9.36
CA LEU A 145 -8.71 -13.58 -10.36
C LEU A 145 -10.21 -13.77 -10.62
N ALA A 146 -11.07 -13.66 -9.61
CA ALA A 146 -12.52 -13.78 -9.78
C ALA A 146 -13.10 -12.58 -10.54
N LEU A 147 -12.62 -11.36 -10.26
CA LEU A 147 -12.97 -10.15 -11.00
C LEU A 147 -12.58 -10.28 -12.48
N PHE A 148 -11.43 -10.90 -12.78
CA PHE A 148 -11.01 -11.20 -14.15
C PHE A 148 -11.63 -12.46 -14.77
N GLY A 149 -12.56 -13.13 -14.07
CA GLY A 149 -13.20 -14.37 -14.55
C GLY A 149 -12.25 -15.56 -14.70
N GLN A 150 -11.06 -15.52 -14.09
CA GLN A 150 -10.06 -16.60 -14.14
C GLN A 150 -10.39 -17.74 -13.17
N VAL A 151 -11.12 -17.43 -12.10
CA VAL A 151 -11.65 -18.41 -11.15
C VAL A 151 -13.12 -18.12 -10.86
N PRO A 152 -13.93 -19.12 -10.50
CA PRO A 152 -15.30 -18.88 -10.07
C PRO A 152 -15.34 -18.17 -8.71
N TRP A 153 -16.40 -17.41 -8.43
CA TRP A 153 -16.58 -16.73 -7.13
C TRP A 153 -16.63 -17.66 -5.90
N ARG A 154 -16.76 -18.98 -6.08
CA ARG A 154 -16.57 -19.97 -5.00
C ARG A 154 -15.12 -20.07 -4.50
N ALA A 155 -14.15 -19.59 -5.28
CA ALA A 155 -12.75 -19.49 -4.88
C ALA A 155 -12.51 -18.37 -3.85
N VAL A 156 -13.47 -17.46 -3.67
CA VAL A 156 -13.40 -16.30 -2.78
C VAL A 156 -14.34 -16.52 -1.59
N PRO A 157 -13.94 -16.23 -0.34
CA PRO A 157 -14.84 -16.28 0.79
C PRO A 157 -16.09 -15.43 0.55
N PHE A 158 -17.20 -15.82 1.14
CA PHE A 158 -18.42 -15.06 1.10
C PHE A 158 -18.29 -13.84 2.03
N ILE A 159 -18.02 -12.69 1.43
CA ILE A 159 -17.77 -11.43 2.13
C ILE A 159 -18.82 -10.39 1.68
N PRO A 160 -20.06 -10.47 2.20
CA PRO A 160 -21.17 -9.61 1.78
C PRO A 160 -21.06 -8.18 2.34
N VAL A 161 -21.49 -7.19 1.55
CA VAL A 161 -21.58 -5.78 1.95
C VAL A 161 -22.55 -5.54 3.10
N GLU A 162 -23.53 -6.43 3.28
CA GLU A 162 -24.48 -6.42 4.38
C GLU A 162 -23.83 -6.49 5.77
N ILE A 163 -22.55 -6.88 5.88
CA ILE A 163 -21.76 -6.80 7.12
C ILE A 163 -21.75 -5.36 7.69
N LEU A 164 -21.86 -4.32 6.85
CA LEU A 164 -21.94 -2.93 7.32
C LEU A 164 -23.20 -2.59 8.10
N LEU A 165 -24.25 -3.42 7.99
CA LEU A 165 -25.50 -3.23 8.70
C LEU A 165 -25.53 -3.96 10.05
N PHE A 166 -24.50 -4.76 10.33
CA PHE A 166 -24.45 -5.50 11.59
C PHE A 166 -24.27 -4.56 12.79
N PRO A 167 -24.86 -4.91 13.94
CA PRO A 167 -24.76 -4.10 15.15
C PRO A 167 -23.34 -4.17 15.74
N ARG A 168 -22.97 -3.16 16.53
CA ARG A 168 -21.62 -3.05 17.14
C ARG A 168 -21.21 -4.26 17.99
N TRP A 169 -22.18 -4.96 18.58
CA TRP A 169 -21.89 -6.16 19.39
C TRP A 169 -21.39 -7.33 18.53
N PHE A 170 -21.67 -7.37 17.23
CA PHE A 170 -21.28 -8.46 16.35
C PHE A 170 -19.74 -8.61 16.27
N PRO A 171 -19.16 -9.82 16.33
CA PRO A 171 -17.71 -10.02 16.40
C PRO A 171 -16.92 -9.41 15.24
N MET A 172 -17.42 -9.47 14.00
CA MET A 172 -16.75 -8.95 12.80
C MET A 172 -17.25 -7.57 12.37
N HIS A 173 -17.75 -6.76 13.31
CA HIS A 173 -18.15 -5.39 13.01
C HIS A 173 -16.95 -4.55 12.53
N ILE A 174 -17.13 -3.68 11.53
CA ILE A 174 -16.04 -2.97 10.84
C ILE A 174 -15.12 -2.17 11.78
N TYR A 175 -15.66 -1.62 12.88
CA TYR A 175 -14.89 -0.85 13.88
C TYR A 175 -14.15 -1.71 14.93
N LYS A 176 -14.24 -3.04 14.82
CA LYS A 176 -13.39 -4.01 15.55
C LYS A 176 -12.18 -4.44 14.74
N VAL A 177 -12.16 -4.13 13.45
CA VAL A 177 -11.05 -4.39 12.52
C VAL A 177 -10.09 -3.19 12.50
N ALA A 178 -8.80 -3.44 12.26
CA ALA A 178 -7.78 -2.41 12.10
C ALA A 178 -8.16 -1.38 11.02
N SER A 179 -7.71 -0.13 11.15
CA SER A 179 -8.04 0.98 10.24
C SER A 179 -7.70 0.65 8.79
N TRP A 180 -6.46 0.19 8.52
CA TRP A 180 -6.02 -0.17 7.17
C TRP A 180 -6.87 -1.30 6.57
N SER A 181 -7.22 -2.31 7.35
CA SER A 181 -8.06 -3.41 6.84
C SER A 181 -9.48 -2.92 6.57
N ARG A 182 -10.03 -2.06 7.43
CA ARG A 182 -11.36 -1.48 7.26
C ARG A 182 -11.48 -0.69 5.97
N THR A 183 -10.51 0.17 5.68
CA THR A 183 -10.52 1.05 4.49
C THR A 183 -10.35 0.27 3.19
N VAL A 184 -9.59 -0.83 3.22
CA VAL A 184 -9.53 -1.78 2.10
C VAL A 184 -10.84 -2.54 1.94
N MET A 185 -11.42 -3.03 3.04
CA MET A 185 -12.56 -3.95 3.03
C MET A 185 -13.89 -3.30 2.65
N VAL A 186 -14.19 -2.09 3.14
CA VAL A 186 -15.51 -1.45 2.91
C VAL A 186 -15.85 -1.30 1.41
N PRO A 187 -15.00 -0.69 0.56
CA PRO A 187 -15.25 -0.66 -0.88
C PRO A 187 -15.14 -2.04 -1.54
N LEU A 188 -14.24 -2.91 -1.07
CA LEU A 188 -14.09 -4.27 -1.58
C LEU A 188 -15.36 -5.11 -1.40
N PHE A 189 -16.12 -4.91 -0.32
CA PHE A 189 -17.36 -5.63 -0.11
C PHE A 189 -18.41 -5.32 -1.19
N ILE A 190 -18.40 -4.11 -1.76
CA ILE A 190 -19.27 -3.75 -2.89
C ILE A 190 -18.87 -4.60 -4.09
N LEU A 191 -17.58 -4.67 -4.41
CA LEU A 191 -17.04 -5.50 -5.50
C LEU A 191 -17.40 -6.99 -5.28
N CYS A 192 -17.19 -7.53 -4.08
CA CYS A 192 -17.49 -8.93 -3.78
C CYS A 192 -19.00 -9.26 -3.76
N SER A 193 -19.87 -8.26 -3.54
CA SER A 193 -21.33 -8.45 -3.50
C SER A 193 -21.98 -8.28 -4.87
N LEU A 194 -21.46 -7.38 -5.70
CA LEU A 194 -21.94 -7.14 -7.05
C LEU A 194 -21.26 -8.01 -8.10
N LYS A 195 -20.07 -8.55 -7.77
CA LYS A 195 -19.33 -9.52 -8.57
C LYS A 195 -19.13 -9.09 -10.03
N PRO A 196 -18.65 -7.86 -10.27
CA PRO A 196 -18.45 -7.38 -11.63
C PRO A 196 -17.38 -8.21 -12.35
N GLN A 197 -17.42 -8.17 -13.68
CA GLN A 197 -16.36 -8.72 -14.50
C GLN A 197 -15.49 -7.58 -15.03
N ALA A 198 -14.17 -7.78 -14.96
CA ALA A 198 -13.15 -6.92 -15.54
C ALA A 198 -13.48 -6.64 -17.01
N LYS A 199 -13.24 -5.40 -17.47
CA LYS A 199 -13.36 -5.09 -18.90
C LYS A 199 -12.36 -5.91 -19.73
N ASN A 200 -11.12 -6.04 -19.25
CA ASN A 200 -10.06 -6.87 -19.84
C ASN A 200 -10.02 -6.76 -21.38
N PRO A 201 -9.70 -5.58 -21.93
CA PRO A 201 -9.88 -5.27 -23.36
C PRO A 201 -9.08 -6.20 -24.30
N LEU A 202 -8.00 -6.81 -23.79
CA LEU A 202 -7.14 -7.73 -24.54
C LEU A 202 -7.55 -9.21 -24.40
N GLY A 203 -8.56 -9.53 -23.59
CA GLY A 203 -9.01 -10.91 -23.39
C GLY A 203 -7.95 -11.86 -22.80
N VAL A 204 -6.97 -11.32 -22.05
CA VAL A 204 -5.86 -12.12 -21.52
C VAL A 204 -6.36 -13.03 -20.38
N HIS A 205 -5.91 -14.29 -20.41
CA HIS A 205 -6.18 -15.29 -19.39
C HIS A 205 -4.90 -15.95 -18.88
N ILE A 206 -4.95 -16.61 -17.71
CA ILE A 206 -3.79 -17.27 -17.08
C ILE A 206 -4.08 -18.72 -16.66
N ARG A 207 -4.92 -19.43 -17.44
CA ARG A 207 -5.28 -20.83 -17.18
C ARG A 207 -4.06 -21.75 -17.08
N GLU A 208 -2.97 -21.44 -17.78
CA GLU A 208 -1.71 -22.17 -17.73
C GLU A 208 -0.98 -22.13 -16.37
N LEU A 209 -1.46 -21.32 -15.42
CA LEU A 209 -0.93 -21.26 -14.06
C LEU A 209 -1.63 -22.21 -13.08
N PHE A 210 -2.69 -22.89 -13.50
CA PHE A 210 -3.46 -23.80 -12.65
C PHE A 210 -3.08 -25.26 -12.90
N THR A 211 -3.06 -26.06 -11.83
CA THR A 211 -2.83 -27.51 -11.95
C THR A 211 -4.10 -28.28 -12.33
N ARG A 212 -5.26 -27.70 -12.03
CA ARG A 212 -6.59 -28.23 -12.39
C ARG A 212 -7.42 -27.12 -13.03
N PRO A 213 -8.39 -27.43 -13.90
CA PRO A 213 -9.34 -26.42 -14.38
C PRO A 213 -9.99 -25.70 -13.19
N PRO A 214 -9.98 -24.36 -13.12
CA PRO A 214 -10.51 -23.60 -11.98
C PRO A 214 -11.97 -23.94 -11.64
N GLU A 215 -12.77 -24.26 -12.66
CA GLU A 215 -14.15 -24.70 -12.54
C GLU A 215 -14.30 -26.03 -11.79
N ASP A 216 -13.29 -26.90 -11.80
CA ASP A 216 -13.37 -28.22 -11.16
C ASP A 216 -12.85 -28.21 -9.70
N ILE A 217 -12.35 -27.07 -9.24
CA ILE A 217 -11.81 -26.91 -7.89
C ILE A 217 -12.94 -26.56 -6.91
N ASP A 218 -13.15 -27.41 -5.92
CA ASP A 218 -14.10 -27.24 -4.83
C ASP A 218 -13.41 -27.03 -3.46
N ASP A 219 -12.09 -27.19 -3.41
CA ASP A 219 -11.27 -27.26 -2.21
C ASP A 219 -10.28 -26.09 -2.04
N TYR A 220 -10.60 -24.92 -2.63
CA TYR A 220 -9.80 -23.68 -2.53
C TYR A 220 -9.41 -23.24 -1.11
N PHE A 221 -10.12 -23.72 -0.08
CA PHE A 221 -9.85 -23.41 1.33
C PHE A 221 -9.28 -24.58 2.12
N ALA A 222 -8.94 -25.70 1.47
CA ALA A 222 -8.47 -26.90 2.15
C ALA A 222 -7.24 -26.63 3.02
N HIS A 223 -6.33 -25.77 2.56
CA HIS A 223 -5.14 -25.37 3.30
C HIS A 223 -5.43 -24.51 4.54
N ALA A 224 -6.58 -23.83 4.59
CA ALA A 224 -7.01 -23.03 5.72
C ALA A 224 -7.70 -23.86 6.83
N LEU A 225 -7.93 -25.17 6.63
CA LEU A 225 -8.62 -26.10 7.55
C LEU A 225 -7.81 -26.48 8.81
N GLN A 226 -6.89 -25.64 9.25
CA GLN A 226 -6.15 -25.88 10.49
C GLN A 226 -7.03 -25.51 11.69
N GLY A 227 -7.65 -26.52 12.33
CA GLY A 227 -8.41 -26.36 13.57
C GLY A 227 -9.95 -26.37 13.43
N TRP A 228 -10.64 -26.34 14.57
CA TRP A 228 -12.10 -26.39 14.63
C TRP A 228 -12.76 -25.05 14.24
N VAL A 229 -12.10 -23.94 14.58
CA VAL A 229 -12.57 -22.57 14.27
C VAL A 229 -12.66 -22.34 12.77
N SER A 230 -11.65 -22.75 11.99
CA SER A 230 -11.65 -22.60 10.54
C SER A 230 -12.77 -23.39 9.87
N ARG A 231 -13.10 -24.58 10.40
CA ARG A 231 -14.25 -25.37 9.91
C ARG A 231 -15.58 -24.67 10.17
N ILE A 232 -15.75 -24.02 11.31
CA ILE A 232 -16.94 -23.22 11.62
C ILE A 232 -17.05 -22.03 10.65
N PHE A 233 -15.96 -21.29 10.41
CA PHE A 233 -15.97 -20.20 9.44
C PHE A 233 -16.31 -20.67 8.03
N LEU A 234 -15.78 -21.82 7.59
CA LEU A 234 -16.11 -22.39 6.28
C LEU A 234 -17.55 -22.90 6.20
N TRP A 235 -18.11 -23.37 7.31
CA TRP A 235 -19.53 -23.69 7.37
C TRP A 235 -20.39 -22.43 7.21
N PHE A 236 -20.05 -21.34 7.92
CA PHE A 236 -20.71 -20.05 7.75
C PHE A 236 -20.54 -19.48 6.34
N ASP A 237 -19.37 -19.66 5.72
CA ASP A 237 -19.11 -19.28 4.33
C ASP A 237 -20.06 -19.99 3.36
N ARG A 238 -20.11 -21.33 3.45
CA ARG A 238 -20.98 -22.17 2.61
C ARG A 238 -22.44 -21.84 2.83
N LEU A 239 -22.85 -21.66 4.08
CA LEU A 239 -24.22 -21.27 4.43
C LEU A 239 -24.55 -19.89 3.86
N GLY A 240 -23.68 -18.89 4.07
CA GLY A 240 -23.90 -17.54 3.57
C GLY A 240 -24.02 -17.51 2.04
N ARG A 241 -23.17 -18.26 1.33
CA ARG A 241 -23.23 -18.40 -0.12
C ARG A 241 -24.52 -19.09 -0.58
N ALA A 242 -24.96 -20.14 0.09
CA ALA A 242 -26.22 -20.82 -0.21
C ALA A 242 -27.44 -19.90 0.01
N LEU A 243 -27.35 -18.99 0.98
CA LEU A 243 -28.40 -18.03 1.32
C LEU A 243 -28.27 -16.69 0.57
N GLU A 244 -27.24 -16.49 -0.26
CA GLU A 244 -26.96 -15.21 -0.91
C GLU A 244 -28.13 -14.74 -1.79
N SER A 245 -28.77 -15.67 -2.50
CA SER A 245 -29.93 -15.40 -3.37
C SER A 245 -31.19 -15.01 -2.59
N TRP A 246 -31.24 -15.28 -1.29
CA TRP A 246 -32.35 -14.93 -0.40
C TRP A 246 -32.15 -13.57 0.28
N ILE A 247 -30.98 -12.94 0.13
CA ILE A 247 -30.73 -11.61 0.68
C ILE A 247 -31.63 -10.60 -0.08
N PRO A 248 -32.53 -9.88 0.61
CA PRO A 248 -33.42 -8.93 -0.06
C PRO A 248 -32.64 -7.83 -0.78
N GLN A 249 -32.98 -7.56 -2.04
CA GLN A 249 -32.29 -6.51 -2.83
C GLN A 249 -32.40 -5.11 -2.21
N ALA A 250 -33.46 -4.83 -1.45
CA ALA A 250 -33.57 -3.59 -0.69
C ALA A 250 -32.52 -3.50 0.44
N LEU A 251 -32.23 -4.62 1.12
CA LEU A 251 -31.21 -4.70 2.15
C LEU A 251 -29.81 -4.50 1.54
N ARG A 252 -29.54 -5.18 0.41
CA ARG A 252 -28.28 -5.02 -0.33
C ARG A 252 -28.04 -3.58 -0.77
N ARG A 253 -29.04 -2.94 -1.38
CA ARG A 253 -28.95 -1.52 -1.78
C ARG A 253 -28.68 -0.60 -0.59
N ARG A 254 -29.32 -0.84 0.56
CA ARG A 254 -29.05 -0.09 1.79
C ARG A 254 -27.63 -0.29 2.29
N ALA A 255 -27.11 -1.52 2.25
CA ALA A 255 -25.74 -1.83 2.65
C ALA A 255 -24.71 -1.19 1.71
N ILE A 256 -24.95 -1.22 0.39
CA ILE A 256 -24.12 -0.55 -0.61
C ILE A 256 -24.09 0.96 -0.35
N ALA A 257 -25.24 1.61 -0.19
CA ALA A 257 -25.31 3.05 0.11
C ALA A 257 -24.59 3.41 1.42
N ARG A 258 -24.65 2.53 2.43
CA ARG A 258 -23.89 2.69 3.69
C ARG A 258 -22.38 2.60 3.44
N ALA A 259 -21.93 1.67 2.61
CA ALA A 259 -20.51 1.48 2.28
C ALA A 259 -19.97 2.64 1.43
N GLU A 260 -20.72 3.04 0.41
CA GLU A 260 -20.48 4.21 -0.42
C GLU A 260 -20.31 5.48 0.41
N ALA A 261 -21.32 5.83 1.21
CA ALA A 261 -21.26 7.01 2.07
C ALA A 261 -20.06 6.95 3.02
N TRP A 262 -19.75 5.76 3.56
CA TRP A 262 -18.64 5.57 4.50
C TRP A 262 -17.29 5.88 3.86
N PHE A 263 -16.98 5.33 2.67
CA PHE A 263 -15.67 5.59 2.06
C PHE A 263 -15.60 6.96 1.40
N ILE A 264 -16.71 7.50 0.87
CA ILE A 264 -16.77 8.86 0.30
C ILE A 264 -16.42 9.92 1.35
N GLU A 265 -16.99 9.81 2.55
CA GLU A 265 -16.69 10.69 3.69
C GLU A 265 -15.18 10.70 4.06
N ARG A 266 -14.46 9.63 3.71
CA ARG A 266 -13.05 9.39 4.04
C ARG A 266 -12.10 9.54 2.85
N LEU A 267 -12.60 9.94 1.68
CA LEU A 267 -11.73 10.29 0.55
C LEU A 267 -10.93 11.54 0.91
N ASN A 268 -9.64 11.54 0.58
CA ASN A 268 -8.69 12.49 1.14
C ASN A 268 -7.82 13.15 0.06
N GLY A 269 -8.47 13.93 -0.82
CA GLY A 269 -7.84 14.53 -1.99
C GLY A 269 -6.97 13.57 -2.80
N GLU A 270 -5.82 14.08 -3.23
CA GLU A 270 -4.74 13.36 -3.89
C GLU A 270 -3.97 12.39 -2.97
N ASP A 271 -4.18 12.43 -1.65
CA ASP A 271 -3.59 11.46 -0.72
C ASP A 271 -4.44 10.19 -0.60
N GLY A 272 -5.67 10.20 -1.13
CA GLY A 272 -6.51 9.01 -1.30
C GLY A 272 -7.00 8.37 0.01
N LEU A 273 -7.88 7.39 -0.12
CA LEU A 273 -8.48 6.71 1.03
C LEU A 273 -7.40 6.05 1.89
N ASN A 274 -7.18 6.58 3.10
CA ASN A 274 -6.18 6.12 4.07
C ASN A 274 -4.72 6.14 3.58
N GLY A 275 -4.41 6.83 2.48
CA GLY A 275 -3.02 6.91 2.01
C GLY A 275 -2.40 5.58 1.57
N ILE A 276 -3.21 4.54 1.30
CA ILE A 276 -2.71 3.20 0.93
C ILE A 276 -3.32 2.69 -0.37
N PHE A 277 -2.47 2.16 -1.25
CA PHE A 277 -2.81 1.70 -2.58
C PHE A 277 -4.04 0.78 -2.63
N PRO A 278 -4.15 -0.31 -1.84
CA PRO A 278 -5.28 -1.24 -1.99
C PRO A 278 -6.64 -0.61 -1.66
N ALA A 279 -6.68 0.34 -0.72
CA ALA A 279 -7.92 1.04 -0.38
C ALA A 279 -8.32 2.02 -1.50
N MET A 280 -7.34 2.70 -2.10
CA MET A 280 -7.56 3.60 -3.23
C MET A 280 -8.08 2.86 -4.46
N VAL A 281 -7.48 1.72 -4.81
CA VAL A 281 -7.93 0.86 -5.93
C VAL A 281 -9.37 0.44 -5.72
N ASN A 282 -9.68 -0.17 -4.58
CA ASN A 282 -11.02 -0.67 -4.30
C ASN A 282 -12.06 0.47 -4.35
N ALA A 283 -11.74 1.66 -3.81
CA ALA A 283 -12.63 2.82 -3.86
C ALA A 283 -12.83 3.31 -5.30
N HIS A 284 -11.76 3.36 -6.10
CA HIS A 284 -11.81 3.77 -7.50
C HIS A 284 -12.68 2.84 -8.35
N GLU A 285 -12.49 1.52 -8.19
CA GLU A 285 -13.26 0.47 -8.86
C GLU A 285 -14.73 0.46 -8.40
N ALA A 286 -14.98 0.62 -7.09
CA ALA A 286 -16.33 0.68 -6.54
C ALA A 286 -17.10 1.89 -7.07
N LEU A 287 -16.47 3.08 -7.15
CA LEU A 287 -17.11 4.27 -7.71
C LEU A 287 -17.54 4.04 -9.18
N ALA A 288 -16.67 3.45 -10.01
CA ALA A 288 -17.05 3.15 -11.39
C ALA A 288 -18.21 2.15 -11.46
N LEU A 289 -18.17 1.11 -10.63
CA LEU A 289 -19.23 0.10 -10.55
C LEU A 289 -20.57 0.69 -10.10
N LEU A 290 -20.55 1.70 -9.24
CA LEU A 290 -21.73 2.43 -8.79
C LEU A 290 -22.24 3.46 -9.82
N GLY A 291 -21.58 3.59 -10.98
CA GLY A 291 -22.04 4.42 -12.10
C GLY A 291 -21.46 5.83 -12.12
N TYR A 292 -20.44 6.13 -11.32
CA TYR A 292 -19.75 7.41 -11.38
C TYR A 292 -18.91 7.52 -12.66
N ALA A 293 -19.20 8.53 -13.48
CA ALA A 293 -18.44 8.84 -14.70
C ALA A 293 -16.97 9.18 -14.39
N ALA A 294 -16.06 8.98 -15.35
CA ALA A 294 -14.63 9.24 -15.17
C ALA A 294 -14.33 10.70 -14.78
N GLU A 295 -15.18 11.63 -15.23
CA GLU A 295 -15.10 13.07 -14.98
C GLU A 295 -15.65 13.47 -13.61
N HIS A 296 -16.32 12.56 -12.90
CA HIS A 296 -16.86 12.87 -11.58
C HIS A 296 -15.72 13.21 -10.60
N PRO A 297 -15.85 14.24 -9.75
CA PRO A 297 -14.78 14.65 -8.83
C PRO A 297 -14.16 13.51 -8.02
N TYR A 298 -14.96 12.61 -7.45
CA TYR A 298 -14.45 11.44 -6.72
C TYR A 298 -13.62 10.47 -7.58
N ARG A 299 -13.97 10.32 -8.87
CA ARG A 299 -13.25 9.45 -9.81
C ARG A 299 -11.93 10.09 -10.23
N GLN A 300 -11.92 11.40 -10.50
CA GLN A 300 -10.70 12.16 -10.76
C GLN A 300 -9.77 12.16 -9.54
N GLN A 301 -10.32 12.39 -8.36
CA GLN A 301 -9.59 12.40 -7.10
C GLN A 301 -8.90 11.05 -6.82
N THR A 302 -9.64 9.94 -6.89
CA THR A 302 -9.07 8.61 -6.67
C THR A 302 -8.03 8.24 -7.72
N ARG A 303 -8.24 8.64 -8.98
CA ARG A 303 -7.24 8.49 -10.06
C ARG A 303 -5.96 9.26 -9.75
N ALA A 304 -6.08 10.53 -9.35
CA ALA A 304 -4.93 11.36 -8.99
C ALA A 304 -4.14 10.75 -7.83
N ALA A 305 -4.83 10.23 -6.81
CA ALA A 305 -4.17 9.57 -5.68
C ALA A 305 -3.39 8.31 -6.07
N LEU A 306 -3.94 7.49 -6.97
CA LEU A 306 -3.24 6.33 -7.52
C LEU A 306 -2.02 6.74 -8.35
N THR A 307 -2.15 7.78 -9.18
CA THR A 307 -1.03 8.30 -9.98
C THR A 307 0.07 8.91 -9.11
N LYS A 308 -0.27 9.55 -7.98
CA LYS A 308 0.71 10.10 -7.02
C LYS A 308 1.64 9.03 -6.44
N LEU A 309 1.22 7.77 -6.39
CA LEU A 309 2.04 6.64 -5.91
C LEU A 309 3.01 6.08 -6.94
N VAL A 310 2.92 6.51 -8.21
CA VAL A 310 3.79 6.03 -9.29
C VAL A 310 5.13 6.77 -9.28
N VAL A 311 6.21 6.01 -9.17
CA VAL A 311 7.58 6.49 -9.36
C VAL A 311 8.01 6.13 -10.77
N GLU A 312 8.23 7.13 -11.60
CA GLU A 312 8.70 6.96 -12.98
C GLU A 312 10.16 7.36 -13.10
N ARG A 313 10.97 6.47 -13.67
CA ARG A 313 12.37 6.69 -14.04
C ARG A 313 12.52 6.61 -15.55
N ALA A 314 13.72 6.94 -16.05
CA ALA A 314 14.00 6.97 -17.48
C ALA A 314 13.70 5.63 -18.19
N GLY A 315 13.94 4.48 -17.54
CA GLY A 315 13.79 3.15 -18.15
C GLY A 315 12.88 2.17 -17.40
N GLU A 316 12.38 2.53 -16.23
CA GLU A 316 11.48 1.68 -15.43
C GLU A 316 10.52 2.56 -14.64
N ALA A 317 9.41 1.99 -14.21
CA ALA A 317 8.47 2.63 -13.30
C ALA A 317 7.95 1.60 -12.31
N TYR A 318 7.52 2.04 -11.14
CA TYR A 318 6.84 1.17 -10.19
C TYR A 318 5.86 1.98 -9.34
N CYS A 319 4.92 1.30 -8.70
CA CYS A 319 3.94 1.92 -7.81
C CYS A 319 4.28 1.59 -6.35
N GLN A 320 4.30 2.62 -5.51
CA GLN A 320 4.50 2.51 -4.07
C GLN A 320 3.16 2.12 -3.39
N PRO A 321 3.18 1.36 -2.28
CA PRO A 321 1.96 1.11 -1.52
C PRO A 321 1.45 2.35 -0.79
N CYS A 322 2.34 3.29 -0.43
CA CYS A 322 2.05 4.57 0.24
C CYS A 322 3.29 5.48 0.17
N VAL A 323 3.22 6.67 0.74
CA VAL A 323 4.36 7.60 0.91
C VAL A 323 4.60 7.87 2.40
N SER A 324 5.85 8.11 2.79
CA SER A 324 6.32 8.16 4.19
C SER A 324 6.85 9.53 4.69
N PRO A 325 6.33 10.68 4.25
CA PRO A 325 6.98 11.97 4.48
C PRO A 325 7.04 12.38 5.96
N VAL A 326 6.04 12.07 6.78
CA VAL A 326 6.07 12.43 8.21
C VAL A 326 7.08 11.57 8.94
N TRP A 327 7.04 10.25 8.71
CA TRP A 327 7.96 9.29 9.30
C TRP A 327 9.41 9.59 8.92
N ASP A 328 9.69 9.78 7.63
CA ASP A 328 11.05 10.06 7.13
C ASP A 328 11.58 11.38 7.69
N THR A 329 10.73 12.41 7.75
CA THR A 329 11.11 13.71 8.31
C THR A 329 11.39 13.63 9.79
N CYS A 330 10.58 12.89 10.54
CA CYS A 330 10.78 12.70 11.97
C CYS A 330 12.09 11.96 12.27
N LEU A 331 12.37 10.86 11.55
CA LEU A 331 13.60 10.10 11.75
C LEU A 331 14.84 10.90 11.34
N ALA A 332 14.76 11.65 10.23
CA ALA A 332 15.83 12.55 9.81
C ALA A 332 16.09 13.65 10.85
N LEU A 333 15.04 14.23 11.41
CA LEU A 333 15.13 15.24 12.46
C LEU A 333 15.82 14.70 13.71
N HIS A 334 15.44 13.51 14.20
CA HIS A 334 16.12 12.85 15.33
C HIS A 334 17.62 12.67 15.06
N ALA A 335 17.97 12.16 13.88
CA ALA A 335 19.38 11.98 13.49
C ALA A 335 20.16 13.31 13.48
N LEU A 336 19.54 14.40 13.01
CA LEU A 336 20.17 15.72 13.02
C LEU A 336 20.35 16.28 14.44
N LEU A 337 19.33 16.16 15.29
CA LEU A 337 19.39 16.64 16.69
C LEU A 337 20.47 15.91 17.50
N GLU A 338 20.63 14.61 17.30
CA GLU A 338 21.68 13.81 17.95
C GLU A 338 23.08 14.16 17.44
N ALA A 339 23.23 14.52 16.17
CA ALA A 339 24.52 14.79 15.54
C ALA A 339 25.05 16.21 15.79
N ASP A 340 24.18 17.23 15.72
CA ASP A 340 24.57 18.64 15.71
C ASP A 340 24.87 19.20 17.11
N GLY A 341 24.31 18.61 18.17
CA GLY A 341 24.42 19.11 19.55
C GLY A 341 23.74 20.48 19.78
N ASP A 342 23.27 21.14 18.72
CA ASP A 342 22.44 22.35 18.69
C ASP A 342 21.42 22.23 17.54
N VAL A 343 20.35 23.03 17.56
CA VAL A 343 19.29 22.98 16.55
C VAL A 343 19.74 23.75 15.30
N SER A 344 20.09 23.02 14.24
CA SER A 344 20.43 23.62 12.94
C SER A 344 19.20 24.23 12.24
N GLU A 345 19.43 25.13 11.27
CA GLU A 345 18.33 25.75 10.51
C GLU A 345 17.50 24.71 9.74
N ALA A 346 18.15 23.67 9.22
CA ALA A 346 17.48 22.56 8.59
C ALA A 346 16.52 21.85 9.55
N ALA A 347 16.96 21.59 10.79
CA ALA A 347 16.11 21.00 11.83
C ALA A 347 14.92 21.90 12.18
N ARG A 348 15.11 23.22 12.33
CA ARG A 348 14.00 24.16 12.60
C ARG A 348 12.92 24.12 11.52
N ARG A 349 13.31 24.08 10.24
CA ARG A 349 12.34 23.96 9.13
C ARG A 349 11.54 22.67 9.22
N SER A 350 12.18 21.55 9.54
CA SER A 350 11.51 20.25 9.71
C SER A 350 10.55 20.25 10.89
N MET A 351 10.94 20.85 12.02
CA MET A 351 10.06 21.02 13.18
C MET A 351 8.81 21.84 12.81
N GLN A 352 8.98 22.96 12.09
CA GLN A 352 7.85 23.75 11.61
C GLN A 352 6.94 22.96 10.66
N TRP A 353 7.53 22.24 9.71
CA TRP A 353 6.79 21.42 8.76
C TRP A 353 5.96 20.32 9.42
N LEU A 354 6.50 19.72 10.49
CA LEU A 354 5.80 18.73 11.32
C LEU A 354 4.68 19.39 12.14
N LEU A 355 4.92 20.54 12.77
CA LEU A 355 3.90 21.28 13.51
C LEU A 355 2.68 21.62 12.64
N ASP A 356 2.91 22.03 11.38
CA ASP A 356 1.84 22.35 10.43
C ASP A 356 0.97 21.14 10.06
N ARG A 357 1.43 19.92 10.37
CA ARG A 357 0.74 18.64 10.08
C ARG A 357 0.08 18.00 11.27
N GLN A 358 0.11 18.65 12.43
CA GLN A 358 -0.57 18.12 13.61
C GLN A 358 -2.09 18.07 13.38
N ILE A 359 -2.66 16.88 13.56
CA ILE A 359 -4.09 16.62 13.39
C ILE A 359 -4.82 16.95 14.70
N THR A 360 -5.43 18.13 14.77
CA THR A 360 -6.12 18.65 15.97
C THR A 360 -7.60 18.27 16.01
N ASP A 361 -8.49 18.98 15.30
CA ASP A 361 -9.95 18.74 15.37
C ASP A 361 -10.52 17.93 14.21
N ALA A 362 -9.72 17.02 13.65
CA ALA A 362 -10.14 16.25 12.49
C ALA A 362 -11.19 15.16 12.82
N PRO A 363 -12.08 14.81 11.86
CA PRO A 363 -12.95 13.65 11.97
C PRO A 363 -12.10 12.39 11.85
N GLY A 364 -11.85 11.74 12.98
CA GLY A 364 -11.01 10.56 13.09
C GLY A 364 -11.80 9.29 13.40
N ASP A 365 -11.50 8.19 12.73
CA ASP A 365 -12.12 6.89 13.03
C ASP A 365 -11.79 6.40 14.45
N TRP A 366 -10.73 6.92 15.06
CA TRP A 366 -10.38 6.69 16.47
C TRP A 366 -11.39 7.30 17.45
N ARG A 367 -12.09 8.37 17.05
CA ARG A 367 -13.12 9.04 17.87
C ARG A 367 -14.33 8.14 18.15
N GLU A 368 -14.55 7.10 17.33
CA GLU A 368 -15.55 6.06 17.58
C GLU A 368 -15.36 5.33 18.91
N ARG A 369 -14.11 5.24 19.41
CA ARG A 369 -13.79 4.65 20.71
C ARG A 369 -13.42 5.70 21.76
N ARG A 370 -13.06 6.90 21.33
CA ARG A 370 -12.57 7.99 22.20
C ARG A 370 -13.18 9.34 21.74
N PRO A 371 -14.51 9.53 21.88
CA PRO A 371 -15.20 10.68 21.29
C PRO A 371 -14.82 12.02 21.94
N HIS A 372 -14.42 12.01 23.21
CA HIS A 372 -14.06 13.20 23.99
C HIS A 372 -12.54 13.42 24.10
N LEU A 373 -11.74 12.55 23.48
CA LEU A 373 -10.29 12.75 23.46
C LEU A 373 -9.96 13.86 22.46
N ALA A 374 -9.23 14.88 22.91
CA ALA A 374 -8.71 15.92 22.04
C ALA A 374 -7.73 15.29 21.04
N GLY A 375 -7.75 15.75 19.79
CA GLY A 375 -6.71 15.36 18.84
C GLY A 375 -5.40 16.09 19.12
N GLY A 376 -4.40 15.77 18.30
CA GLY A 376 -3.02 16.22 18.44
C GLY A 376 -2.00 15.21 17.92
N GLY A 377 -2.45 14.26 17.09
CA GLY A 377 -1.60 13.21 16.52
C GLY A 377 -1.06 13.57 15.14
N TRP A 378 -0.20 12.72 14.62
CA TRP A 378 0.33 12.77 13.27
C TRP A 378 0.00 11.46 12.54
N ALA A 379 -0.04 11.52 11.22
CA ALA A 379 -0.17 10.35 10.37
C ALA A 379 1.13 10.14 9.60
N PHE A 380 1.37 8.92 9.15
CA PHE A 380 2.49 8.54 8.29
C PHE A 380 2.61 9.37 6.98
N GLN A 381 1.49 9.65 6.32
CA GLN A 381 1.44 10.34 5.02
C GLN A 381 1.39 11.89 5.13
N TYR A 382 1.41 12.58 3.98
CA TYR A 382 1.30 14.05 3.92
C TYR A 382 0.05 14.60 4.62
N ALA A 383 -1.09 14.00 4.33
CA ALA A 383 -2.35 14.26 5.01
C ALA A 383 -3.10 12.94 5.13
N ASN A 384 -3.57 12.61 6.33
CA ASN A 384 -4.46 11.47 6.56
C ASN A 384 -5.29 11.68 7.84
N PRO A 385 -6.18 12.68 7.86
CA PRO A 385 -6.83 13.19 9.08
C PRO A 385 -7.65 12.14 9.83
N TYR A 386 -8.18 11.14 9.13
CA TYR A 386 -8.97 10.07 9.73
C TYR A 386 -8.13 9.07 10.54
N TYR A 387 -6.84 8.96 10.22
CA TYR A 387 -5.97 7.87 10.65
C TYR A 387 -4.58 8.37 11.09
N PRO A 388 -4.47 9.25 12.10
CA PRO A 388 -3.23 9.37 12.83
C PRO A 388 -2.88 8.02 13.49
N ASP A 389 -1.59 7.72 13.56
CA ASP A 389 -1.05 6.50 14.16
C ASP A 389 -0.17 6.83 15.37
N LEU A 390 0.14 5.80 16.16
CA LEU A 390 0.77 5.99 17.47
C LEU A 390 2.28 6.17 17.37
N ASP A 391 2.90 5.54 16.39
CA ASP A 391 4.33 5.56 16.12
C ASP A 391 4.78 6.91 15.57
N ASP A 392 4.14 7.42 14.52
CA ASP A 392 4.41 8.78 14.01
C ASP A 392 4.13 9.82 15.09
N THR A 393 2.99 9.70 15.79
CA THR A 393 2.65 10.65 16.87
C THR A 393 3.71 10.67 17.97
N ALA A 394 4.17 9.51 18.44
CA ALA A 394 5.17 9.43 19.49
C ALA A 394 6.54 9.93 19.03
N ALA A 395 6.96 9.55 17.82
CA ALA A 395 8.26 9.94 17.28
C ALA A 395 8.32 11.46 17.04
N VAL A 396 7.27 12.04 16.45
CA VAL A 396 7.20 13.48 16.20
C VAL A 396 7.15 14.26 17.51
N ALA A 397 6.33 13.82 18.48
CA ALA A 397 6.25 14.47 19.78
C ALA A 397 7.54 14.37 20.62
N TRP A 398 8.41 13.38 20.36
CA TRP A 398 9.74 13.32 20.96
C TRP A 398 10.67 14.34 20.28
N ALA A 399 10.61 14.45 18.95
CA ALA A 399 11.52 15.31 18.19
C ALA A 399 11.26 16.82 18.42
N LEU A 400 10.01 17.18 18.68
CA LEU A 400 9.55 18.54 18.99
C LEU A 400 9.74 18.88 20.47
#